data_AF-A0A351J0A9-F1
#
_entry.id   AF-A0A351J0A9-F1
#
_cell.length_a   1.000
_cell.length_b   1.000
_cell.length_c   1.000
_cell.angle_alpha   90.00
_cell.angle_beta   90.00
_cell.angle_gamma   90.00
#
_symmetry.space_group_name_H-M   'P 1'
#
loop_
_entity.id
_entity.type
_entity.pdbx_description
1 polymer ?
#
loop_
_entity_poly.entity_id
_entity_poly.type
_entity_poly.pdbx_seq_one_letter_code
_entity_poly.pdbx_strand_id
1 'polypeptide(L)'
;KMSKSLGNGIDPLDIVDQYGADALRFTLATGNSPGNDMRFSQERVEASRNFANKLWNAARFILMNLTLDSIHEPDTNTLVP
;
A
#
# COMPACT_ATOMS: atom_id res chain seq x y z
N LYS A 1 12.11 -18.93 -4.22
CA LYS A 1 12.06 -18.86 -5.70
C LYS A 1 10.70 -19.33 -6.20
N MET A 2 9.92 -18.44 -6.82
CA MET A 2 8.71 -18.79 -7.58
C MET A 2 9.09 -18.97 -9.06
N SER A 3 8.54 -19.97 -9.76
CA SER A 3 8.74 -20.16 -11.20
C SER A 3 7.66 -21.02 -11.83
N LYS A 4 7.49 -20.88 -13.15
CA LYS A 4 6.55 -21.69 -13.94
C LYS A 4 6.92 -23.18 -13.96
N SER A 5 8.21 -23.52 -14.04
CA SER A 5 8.67 -24.91 -14.08
C SER A 5 8.52 -25.66 -12.76
N LEU A 6 8.53 -24.93 -11.62
CA LEU A 6 8.27 -25.50 -10.30
C LEU A 6 6.78 -25.56 -9.94
N GLY A 7 5.89 -25.04 -10.80
CA GLY A 7 4.43 -25.04 -10.56
C GLY A 7 3.98 -24.25 -9.33
N ASN A 8 4.85 -23.42 -8.75
CA ASN A 8 4.60 -22.68 -7.52
C ASN A 8 4.38 -21.17 -7.74
N GLY A 9 4.07 -20.78 -8.99
CA GLY A 9 3.69 -19.42 -9.32
C GLY A 9 2.28 -19.13 -8.84
N ILE A 10 2.10 -17.99 -8.20
CA ILE A 10 0.79 -17.47 -7.79
C ILE A 10 0.35 -16.46 -8.85
N ASP A 11 -0.89 -16.53 -9.30
CA ASP A 11 -1.43 -15.52 -10.21
C ASP A 11 -1.61 -14.19 -9.45
N PRO A 12 -0.96 -13.10 -9.89
CA PRO A 12 -1.16 -11.81 -9.25
C PRO A 12 -2.61 -11.31 -9.34
N LEU A 13 -3.36 -11.64 -10.39
CA LEU A 13 -4.74 -11.17 -10.56
C LEU A 13 -5.67 -11.77 -9.51
N ASP A 14 -5.51 -13.05 -9.17
CA ASP A 14 -6.27 -13.69 -8.10
C ASP A 14 -6.06 -13.00 -6.74
N ILE A 15 -4.85 -12.52 -6.48
CA ILE A 15 -4.51 -11.81 -5.25
C ILE A 15 -5.07 -10.37 -5.29
N VAL A 16 -5.04 -9.72 -6.45
CA VAL A 16 -5.62 -8.39 -6.66
C VAL A 16 -7.14 -8.43 -6.43
N ASP A 17 -7.83 -9.44 -6.94
CA ASP A 17 -9.28 -9.59 -6.79
C ASP A 17 -9.67 -9.83 -5.33
N GLN A 18 -8.83 -10.53 -4.55
CA GLN A 18 -9.09 -10.82 -3.14
C GLN A 18 -8.74 -9.67 -2.19
N TYR A 19 -7.60 -9.00 -2.41
CA TYR A 19 -7.03 -8.06 -1.44
C TYR A 19 -6.87 -6.62 -1.96
N GLY A 20 -6.93 -6.43 -3.27
CA GLY A 20 -6.70 -5.16 -3.95
C GLY A 20 -5.26 -4.98 -4.45
N ALA A 21 -5.11 -4.21 -5.53
CA ALA A 21 -3.82 -3.97 -6.17
C ALA A 21 -2.82 -3.25 -5.27
N ASP A 22 -3.27 -2.26 -4.49
CA ASP A 22 -2.37 -1.50 -3.62
C ASP A 22 -1.88 -2.32 -2.43
N ALA A 23 -2.69 -3.24 -1.91
CA ALA A 23 -2.25 -4.17 -0.87
C ALA A 23 -1.10 -5.06 -1.37
N LEU A 24 -1.23 -5.61 -2.59
CA LEU A 24 -0.17 -6.39 -3.23
C LEU A 24 1.09 -5.55 -3.48
N ARG A 25 0.94 -4.36 -4.08
CA ARG A 25 2.09 -3.47 -4.35
C ARG A 25 2.82 -3.07 -3.07
N PHE A 26 2.08 -2.69 -2.03
CA PHE A 26 2.66 -2.31 -0.75
C PHE A 26 3.39 -3.49 -0.10
N THR A 27 2.84 -4.70 -0.18
CA THR A 27 3.49 -5.91 0.34
C THR A 27 4.83 -6.18 -0.35
N LEU A 28 4.89 -6.02 -1.67
CA LEU A 28 6.09 -6.26 -2.46
C LEU A 28 7.15 -5.16 -2.30
N ALA A 29 6.71 -3.93 -2.03
CA ALA A 29 7.61 -2.79 -1.83
C ALA A 29 8.19 -2.71 -0.41
N THR A 30 7.59 -3.39 0.57
CA THR A 30 7.93 -3.23 1.99
C THR A 30 8.51 -4.50 2.62
N GLY A 31 9.24 -4.32 3.73
CA GLY A 31 9.65 -5.42 4.60
C GLY A 31 10.68 -6.37 3.99
N ASN A 32 11.51 -5.89 3.06
CA ASN A 32 12.71 -6.62 2.64
C ASN A 32 13.86 -5.65 2.37
N SER A 33 15.05 -6.03 2.84
CA SER A 33 16.26 -5.30 2.48
C SER A 33 16.54 -5.45 0.99
N PRO A 34 17.01 -4.39 0.31
CA PRO A 34 17.39 -4.47 -1.10
C PRO A 34 18.36 -5.63 -1.33
N GLY A 35 18.10 -6.43 -2.38
CA GLY A 35 18.93 -7.58 -2.75
C GLY A 35 18.61 -8.89 -2.00
N ASN A 36 17.69 -8.88 -1.03
CA ASN A 36 17.25 -10.11 -0.37
C ASN A 36 16.00 -10.72 -1.01
N ASP A 37 15.94 -12.06 -1.04
CA ASP A 37 14.81 -12.79 -1.60
C ASP A 37 13.54 -12.59 -0.74
N MET A 38 12.43 -12.23 -1.38
CA MET A 38 11.13 -12.15 -0.71
C MET A 38 10.43 -13.50 -0.71
N ARG A 39 10.02 -13.95 0.47
CA ARG A 39 9.03 -15.02 0.61
C ARG A 39 7.65 -14.39 0.57
N PHE A 40 6.87 -14.75 -0.44
CA PHE A 40 5.47 -14.33 -0.53
C PHE A 40 4.66 -15.01 0.57
N SER A 41 3.80 -14.25 1.24
CA SER A 41 2.87 -14.74 2.26
C SER A 41 1.57 -13.97 2.11
N GLN A 42 0.44 -14.69 2.04
CA GLN A 42 -0.88 -14.07 1.94
C GLN A 42 -1.23 -13.28 3.20
N GLU A 43 -0.76 -13.71 4.38
CA GLU A 43 -0.93 -12.98 5.64
C GLU A 43 -0.32 -11.57 5.58
N ARG A 44 0.81 -11.41 4.88
CA ARG A 44 1.44 -10.09 4.67
C ARG A 44 0.60 -9.21 3.74
N VAL A 45 -0.07 -9.81 2.75
CA VAL A 45 -0.98 -9.10 1.85
C VAL A 45 -2.23 -8.65 2.61
N GLU A 46 -2.78 -9.51 3.47
CA GLU A 46 -3.91 -9.17 4.33
C GLU A 46 -3.57 -8.03 5.30
N ALA A 47 -2.39 -8.07 5.94
CA ALA A 47 -1.92 -6.97 6.79
C ALA A 47 -1.81 -5.66 6.01
N SER A 48 -1.30 -5.69 4.77
CA SER A 48 -1.19 -4.52 3.90
C SER A 48 -2.56 -3.97 3.48
N ARG A 49 -3.54 -4.84 3.22
CA ARG A 49 -4.94 -4.44 2.98
C ARG A 49 -5.53 -3.75 4.21
N ASN A 50 -5.32 -4.31 5.40
CA ASN A 50 -5.81 -3.73 6.66
C ASN A 50 -5.18 -2.35 6.92
N PHE A 51 -3.90 -2.19 6.60
CA PHE A 51 -3.22 -0.90 6.66
C PHE A 51 -3.84 0.12 5.68
N ALA A 52 -4.05 -0.27 4.42
CA ALA A 52 -4.70 0.59 3.42
C ALA A 52 -6.12 1.01 3.85
N ASN A 53 -6.91 0.07 4.40
CA ASN A 53 -8.21 0.37 4.99
C ASN A 53 -8.12 1.38 6.14
N LYS A 54 -7.10 1.27 7.00
CA LYS A 54 -6.91 2.22 8.10
C LYS A 54 -6.58 3.61 7.58
N LEU A 55 -5.72 3.71 6.57
CA LEU A 55 -5.38 4.97 5.91
C LEU A 55 -6.61 5.62 5.26
N TRP A 56 -7.43 4.82 4.56
CA TRP A 56 -8.67 5.29 3.96
C TRP A 56 -9.65 5.83 5.02
N ASN A 57 -9.82 5.11 6.13
CA ASN A 57 -10.68 5.55 7.23
C ASN A 57 -10.18 6.86 7.86
N ALA A 58 -8.86 7.01 8.04
CA ALA A 58 -8.25 8.23 8.57
C ALA A 58 -8.46 9.42 7.61
N ALA A 59 -8.17 9.24 6.32
CA ALA A 59 -8.39 10.27 5.30
C ALA A 59 -9.87 10.66 5.21
N ARG A 60 -10.78 9.68 5.21
CA ARG A 60 -12.23 9.91 5.21
C ARG A 60 -12.68 10.67 6.44
N PHE A 61 -12.18 10.32 7.63
CA PHE A 61 -12.51 11.04 8.85
C PHE A 61 -12.09 12.51 8.76
N ILE A 62 -10.87 12.77 8.29
CA ILE A 62 -10.36 14.14 8.12
C ILE A 62 -11.24 14.91 7.12
N LEU A 63 -11.51 14.34 5.94
CA LEU A 63 -12.33 14.98 4.90
C LEU A 63 -13.78 15.23 5.35
N MET A 64 -14.32 14.44 6.27
CA MET A 64 -15.67 14.65 6.82
C MET A 64 -15.74 15.78 7.83
N ASN A 65 -14.65 16.05 8.54
CA ASN A 65 -14.62 17.05 9.61
C ASN A 65 -13.96 18.36 9.17
N LEU A 66 -13.13 18.34 8.12
CA LEU A 66 -12.55 19.53 7.53
C LEU A 66 -13.50 20.11 6.47
N THR A 67 -14.09 21.26 6.79
CA THR A 67 -14.68 22.16 5.79
C THR A 67 -13.55 22.98 5.15
N LEU A 68 -12.81 22.37 4.24
CA LEU A 68 -11.79 23.07 3.45
C LEU A 68 -12.48 23.72 2.24
N ASP A 69 -12.70 25.03 2.31
CA ASP A 69 -13.23 25.80 1.18
C ASP A 69 -12.23 25.85 0.01
N SER A 70 -10.93 25.71 0.30
CA SER A 70 -9.85 25.71 -0.68
C SER A 70 -8.57 25.12 -0.09
N ILE A 71 -7.85 24.34 -0.90
CA ILE A 71 -6.53 23.81 -0.55
C ILE A 71 -5.51 24.76 -1.17
N HIS A 72 -4.73 25.45 -0.34
CA HIS A 72 -3.64 26.32 -0.79
C HIS A 72 -2.32 25.66 -0.45
N GLU A 73 -1.38 25.67 -1.39
CA GLU A 73 0.00 25.32 -1.09
C GLU A 73 0.57 26.35 -0.10
N PRO A 74 1.36 25.91 0.90
CA PRO A 74 2.02 26.85 1.81
C PRO A 74 2.99 27.73 1.02
N ASP A 75 3.00 29.04 1.32
CA ASP A 75 3.91 29.98 0.66
C ASP A 75 5.37 29.57 0.93
N THR A 76 6.09 29.26 -0.15
CA THR A 76 7.50 28.86 -0.12
C THR A 76 8.39 29.88 0.58
N ASN A 77 7.99 31.16 0.64
CA ASN A 77 8.73 32.21 1.35
C ASN A 77 8.56 32.18 2.88
N THR A 78 7.55 31.47 3.40
CA THR A 78 7.34 31.29 4.86
C THR A 78 8.01 30.03 5.41
N LEU A 79 8.56 29.19 4.53
CA LEU A 79 9.24 27.93 4.86
C LEU A 79 10.77 28.07 4.85
N VAL A 80 11.29 29.20 5.34
CA VAL A 80 12.74 29.36 5.61
C VAL A 80 13.07 28.77 6.99
N PRO A 81 14.26 28.20 7.22
CA PRO A 81 14.63 27.56 8.49
C PRO A 81 14.56 28.50 9.70
#